data_AF-A0A2J7R9W8-F1
#
_entry.id   AF-A0A2J7R9W8-F1
#
_cell.length_a   1.000
_cell.length_b   1.000
_cell.length_c   1.000
_cell.angle_alpha   90.00
_cell.angle_beta   90.00
_cell.angle_gamma   90.00
#
_symmetry.space_group_name_H-M   'P 1'
#
loop_
_entity.id
_entity.type
_entity.pdbx_description
1 polymer ?
#
loop_
_entity_poly.entity_id
_entity_poly.type
_entity_poly.pdbx_seq_one_letter_code
_entity_poly.pdbx_strand_id
1 'polypeptide(L)'
;MIVVCRRQIAMLESSSERQIQRLHAENESLEREHQAKITRIQEEHASLIEQHQMRLAAQQKEHAKDLQELRELHTRDLEEARKQHSDILEHLNRARSLESDALKEASSYSRSLHEALEQLGRNSRDLSGLQTELSSQHHSQLDAREATLQAREAELRVIRENLEKQRMASEDERQRLVGLVSQLEQKLAEQRQSAEEERWNLRQEAARLDAATKALEKERERAMQQIDVERQQLQNLKESVLSEQQILRQQLQQEKLSLASEKSRLETMARLHDATSPDISKLRAELETGIGVAREASQRAESEREKLQNQQRHLDDEQRRLKDFECDLTSKAREVETLTKMAVATKEEGRRALEEARRIEKQRSEQTAEIQRQLAELRDREKRLAQEKVFLSQERLALRNQRSRELCLNCRHPTAVTLSPPPTPPDLGKRFVDPKLIIMKLAAEDKASQLEQDSHFFSSQFSASK
;
A
#
# COMPACT_ATOMS: atom_id res chain seq x y z
N MET A 1 98.26 201.05 11.33
CA MET A 1 98.34 199.76 12.05
C MET A 1 97.18 198.81 11.74
N ILE A 2 95.91 199.19 11.95
CA ILE A 2 94.71 198.30 11.87
C ILE A 2 94.65 197.37 10.65
N VAL A 3 95.15 197.80 9.47
CA VAL A 3 95.11 197.02 8.22
C VAL A 3 95.96 195.73 8.27
N VAL A 4 97.03 195.68 9.07
CA VAL A 4 97.97 194.53 9.06
C VAL A 4 97.36 193.28 9.70
N CYS A 5 96.77 193.42 10.90
CA CYS A 5 96.26 192.29 11.68
C CYS A 5 95.16 191.49 10.96
N ARG A 6 94.31 192.16 10.16
CA ARG A 6 93.25 191.51 9.38
C ARG A 6 93.75 190.50 8.37
N ARG A 7 94.93 190.73 7.76
CA ARG A 7 95.45 189.89 6.67
C ARG A 7 96.06 188.57 7.17
N GLN A 8 96.49 188.54 8.43
CA GLN A 8 97.15 187.39 9.04
C GLN A 8 96.14 186.40 9.61
N ILE A 9 95.01 186.90 10.13
CA ILE A 9 93.85 186.11 10.54
C ILE A 9 93.26 185.35 9.34
N ALA A 10 92.99 186.04 8.22
CA ALA A 10 92.46 185.44 6.99
C ALA A 10 93.32 184.29 6.41
N MET A 11 94.64 184.34 6.59
CA MET A 11 95.52 183.24 6.19
C MET A 11 95.34 182.00 7.08
N LEU A 12 95.22 182.18 8.40
CA LEU A 12 94.98 181.10 9.35
C LEU A 12 93.57 180.49 9.17
N GLU A 13 92.56 181.33 8.93
CA GLU A 13 91.20 180.90 8.57
C GLU A 13 91.25 180.01 7.31
N SER A 14 91.84 180.49 6.20
CA SER A 14 91.96 179.71 4.96
C SER A 14 92.80 178.43 5.09
N SER A 15 93.64 178.33 6.12
CA SER A 15 94.44 177.13 6.43
C SER A 15 93.62 176.12 7.23
N SER A 16 92.90 176.61 8.25
CA SER A 16 91.95 175.85 9.05
C SER A 16 90.85 175.25 8.17
N GLU A 17 90.25 176.06 7.28
CA GLU A 17 89.25 175.60 6.30
C GLU A 17 89.77 174.46 5.41
N ARG A 18 91.02 174.53 4.94
CA ARG A 18 91.65 173.46 4.14
C ARG A 18 92.07 172.23 4.96
N GLN A 19 92.22 172.36 6.27
CA GLN A 19 92.38 171.22 7.18
C GLN A 19 91.01 170.55 7.42
N ILE A 20 89.99 171.35 7.70
CA ILE A 20 88.59 170.93 7.91
C ILE A 20 88.03 170.25 6.65
N GLN A 21 88.23 170.82 5.46
CA GLN A 21 87.80 170.23 4.18
C GLN A 21 88.49 168.88 3.89
N ARG A 22 89.77 168.71 4.24
CA ARG A 22 90.46 167.42 4.11
C ARG A 22 89.93 166.40 5.11
N LEU A 23 89.76 166.79 6.37
CA LEU A 23 89.16 165.91 7.39
C LEU A 23 87.70 165.55 7.05
N HIS A 24 86.94 166.43 6.39
CA HIS A 24 85.63 166.08 5.84
C HIS A 24 85.75 165.09 4.68
N ALA A 25 86.59 165.34 3.67
CA ALA A 25 86.77 164.41 2.56
C ALA A 25 87.29 163.03 3.01
N GLU A 26 88.17 162.99 4.02
CA GLU A 26 88.67 161.77 4.67
C GLU A 26 87.54 161.07 5.45
N ASN A 27 86.77 161.77 6.29
CA ASN A 27 85.60 161.18 6.95
C ASN A 27 84.57 160.67 5.95
N GLU A 28 84.19 161.44 4.93
CA GLU A 28 83.28 160.98 3.88
C GLU A 28 83.83 159.76 3.12
N SER A 29 85.15 159.65 2.93
CA SER A 29 85.76 158.47 2.31
C SER A 29 85.68 157.24 3.22
N LEU A 30 85.91 157.42 4.52
CA LEU A 30 85.77 156.37 5.54
C LEU A 30 84.31 155.97 5.72
N GLU A 31 83.37 156.92 5.74
CA GLU A 31 81.93 156.67 5.75
C GLU A 31 81.50 155.87 4.53
N ARG A 32 81.94 156.25 3.31
CA ARG A 32 81.68 155.46 2.09
C ARG A 32 82.27 154.05 2.18
N GLU A 33 83.49 153.91 2.70
CA GLU A 33 84.11 152.60 2.91
C GLU A 33 83.39 151.74 3.95
N HIS A 34 82.99 152.33 5.09
CA HIS A 34 82.26 151.64 6.14
C HIS A 34 80.85 151.27 5.67
N GLN A 35 80.17 152.16 4.94
CA GLN A 35 78.87 151.86 4.33
C GLN A 35 79.00 150.74 3.29
N ALA A 36 80.03 150.75 2.45
CA ALA A 36 80.29 149.67 1.48
C ALA A 36 80.67 148.33 2.16
N LYS A 37 81.31 148.36 3.34
CA LYS A 37 81.55 147.17 4.16
C LYS A 37 80.25 146.67 4.80
N ILE A 38 79.40 147.57 5.29
CA ILE A 38 78.08 147.26 5.85
C ILE A 38 77.15 146.65 4.78
N THR A 39 77.06 147.23 3.59
CA THR A 39 76.19 146.69 2.52
C THR A 39 76.69 145.33 2.04
N ARG A 40 78.00 145.13 1.86
CA ARG A 40 78.57 143.81 1.54
C ARG A 40 78.24 142.76 2.60
N ILE A 41 78.41 143.08 3.89
CA ILE A 41 78.07 142.17 4.98
C ILE A 41 76.55 141.89 5.01
N GLN A 42 75.71 142.88 4.67
CA GLN A 42 74.25 142.68 4.55
C GLN A 42 73.88 141.80 3.35
N GLU A 43 74.54 141.95 2.20
CA GLU A 43 74.36 141.13 0.99
C GLU A 43 74.86 139.69 1.20
N GLU A 44 76.03 139.52 1.83
CA GLU A 44 76.59 138.22 2.24
C GLU A 44 75.67 137.53 3.26
N HIS A 45 75.17 138.25 4.27
CA HIS A 45 74.25 137.72 5.27
C HIS A 45 72.87 137.37 4.68
N ALA A 46 72.33 138.20 3.79
CA ALA A 46 71.06 137.93 3.12
C ALA A 46 71.14 136.71 2.19
N SER A 47 72.19 136.62 1.37
CA SER A 47 72.42 135.48 0.48
C SER A 47 72.78 134.20 1.24
N LEU A 48 73.42 134.30 2.41
CA LEU A 48 73.63 133.16 3.32
C LEU A 48 72.30 132.70 3.94
N ILE A 49 71.42 133.62 4.37
CA ILE A 49 70.06 133.30 4.83
C ILE A 49 69.27 132.60 3.71
N GLU A 50 69.28 133.14 2.50
CA GLU A 50 68.56 132.56 1.35
C GLU A 50 69.08 131.15 1.03
N GLN A 51 70.40 130.94 1.02
CA GLN A 51 71.00 129.61 0.87
C GLN A 51 70.57 128.64 1.98
N HIS A 52 70.50 129.09 3.25
CA HIS A 52 70.02 128.25 4.34
C HIS A 52 68.52 127.95 4.24
N GLN A 53 67.69 128.93 3.88
CA GLN A 53 66.25 128.74 3.65
C GLN A 53 65.99 127.77 2.50
N MET A 54 66.71 127.91 1.38
CA MET A 54 66.61 127.00 0.24
C MET A 54 67.09 125.58 0.57
N ARG A 55 68.17 125.42 1.36
CA ARG A 55 68.61 124.11 1.88
C ARG A 55 67.59 123.48 2.82
N LEU A 56 67.01 124.25 3.73
CA LEU A 56 65.95 123.78 4.64
C LEU A 56 64.68 123.38 3.88
N ALA A 57 64.24 124.19 2.92
CA ALA A 57 63.08 123.87 2.08
C ALA A 57 63.31 122.63 1.20
N ALA A 58 64.53 122.44 0.68
CA ALA A 58 64.92 121.22 -0.02
C ALA A 58 64.88 120.00 0.92
N GLN A 59 65.51 120.07 2.09
CA GLN A 59 65.50 118.98 3.08
C GLN A 59 64.07 118.64 3.55
N GLN A 60 63.24 119.63 3.83
CA GLN A 60 61.82 119.42 4.17
C GLN A 60 61.05 118.76 3.03
N LYS A 61 61.34 119.13 1.77
CA LYS A 61 60.70 118.52 0.59
C LYS A 61 61.14 117.07 0.39
N GLU A 62 62.42 116.76 0.52
CA GLU A 62 62.90 115.37 0.42
C GLU A 62 62.34 114.52 1.58
N HIS A 63 62.41 114.98 2.82
CA HIS A 63 61.79 114.28 3.96
C HIS A 63 60.27 114.10 3.83
N ALA A 64 59.57 115.01 3.17
CA ALA A 64 58.15 114.84 2.85
C ALA A 64 57.92 113.74 1.80
N LYS A 65 58.81 113.58 0.81
CA LYS A 65 58.80 112.41 -0.10
C LYS A 65 59.14 111.14 0.66
N ASP A 66 60.24 111.11 1.42
CA ASP A 66 60.70 109.94 2.18
C ASP A 66 59.55 109.38 3.04
N LEU A 67 58.84 110.27 3.73
CA LEU A 67 57.67 109.93 4.56
C LEU A 67 56.45 109.51 3.74
N GLN A 68 56.26 110.01 2.51
CA GLN A 68 55.21 109.54 1.62
C GLN A 68 55.54 108.15 1.07
N GLU A 69 56.74 107.96 0.51
CA GLU A 69 57.20 106.69 -0.06
C GLU A 69 57.20 105.58 1.00
N LEU A 70 57.66 105.86 2.23
CA LEU A 70 57.60 104.92 3.35
C LEU A 70 56.17 104.59 3.78
N ARG A 71 55.24 105.57 3.76
CA ARG A 71 53.82 105.32 4.03
C ARG A 71 53.19 104.45 2.94
N GLU A 72 53.46 104.76 1.67
CA GLU A 72 52.93 104.02 0.53
C GLU A 72 53.45 102.57 0.51
N LEU A 73 54.75 102.36 0.77
CA LEU A 73 55.34 101.04 0.96
C LEU A 73 54.64 100.30 2.10
N HIS A 74 54.52 100.91 3.29
CA HIS A 74 53.85 100.27 4.41
C HIS A 74 52.37 99.94 4.14
N THR A 75 51.64 100.77 3.38
CA THR A 75 50.27 100.43 2.94
C THR A 75 50.25 99.25 1.97
N ARG A 76 51.20 99.15 1.02
CA ARG A 76 51.34 98.00 0.12
C ARG A 76 51.63 96.73 0.91
N ASP A 77 52.60 96.77 1.83
CA ASP A 77 52.94 95.64 2.70
C ASP A 77 51.74 95.13 3.51
N LEU A 78 50.94 96.05 4.08
CA LEU A 78 49.72 95.73 4.82
C LEU A 78 48.60 95.18 3.93
N GLU A 79 48.46 95.67 2.70
CA GLU A 79 47.49 95.15 1.73
C GLU A 79 47.89 93.77 1.20
N GLU A 80 49.16 93.55 0.91
CA GLU A 80 49.69 92.24 0.53
C GLU A 80 49.56 91.23 1.67
N ALA A 81 49.92 91.58 2.91
CA ALA A 81 49.73 90.70 4.06
C ALA A 81 48.24 90.37 4.31
N ARG A 82 47.34 91.35 4.20
CA ARG A 82 45.89 91.12 4.29
C ARG A 82 45.39 90.19 3.19
N LYS A 83 45.85 90.38 1.95
CA LYS A 83 45.49 89.53 0.82
C LYS A 83 46.00 88.10 1.02
N GLN A 84 47.27 87.92 1.36
CA GLN A 84 47.86 86.62 1.65
C GLN A 84 47.10 85.89 2.77
N HIS A 85 46.72 86.58 3.85
CA HIS A 85 45.89 86.00 4.90
C HIS A 85 44.47 85.65 4.42
N SER A 86 43.84 86.47 3.56
CA SER A 86 42.55 86.15 2.94
C SER A 86 42.64 84.90 2.06
N ASP A 87 43.65 84.83 1.18
CA ASP A 87 43.91 83.70 0.30
C ASP A 87 44.14 82.41 1.13
N ILE A 88 44.95 82.48 2.20
CA ILE A 88 45.18 81.37 3.14
C ILE A 88 43.88 80.93 3.84
N LEU A 89 43.05 81.88 4.31
CA LEU A 89 41.76 81.57 4.94
C LEU A 89 40.78 80.93 3.96
N GLU A 90 40.75 81.38 2.70
CA GLU A 90 39.96 80.72 1.66
C GLU A 90 40.46 79.31 1.36
N HIS A 91 41.77 79.12 1.19
CA HIS A 91 42.35 77.79 0.98
C HIS A 91 42.07 76.84 2.15
N LEU A 92 42.18 77.31 3.39
CA LEU A 92 41.84 76.52 4.59
C LEU A 92 40.35 76.18 4.66
N ASN A 93 39.46 77.11 4.33
CA ASN A 93 38.02 76.85 4.30
C ASN A 93 37.64 75.85 3.18
N ARG A 94 38.24 75.96 1.99
CA ARG A 94 38.04 75.01 0.89
C ARG A 94 38.56 73.60 1.25
N ALA A 95 39.71 73.51 1.91
CA ALA A 95 40.25 72.24 2.41
C ALA A 95 39.30 71.62 3.45
N ARG A 96 38.83 72.42 4.42
CA ARG A 96 37.87 72.00 5.45
C ARG A 96 36.52 71.55 4.89
N SER A 97 36.01 72.18 3.82
CA SER A 97 34.78 71.70 3.16
C SER A 97 34.99 70.35 2.49
N LEU A 98 36.10 70.17 1.76
CA LEU A 98 36.43 68.89 1.12
C LEU A 98 36.63 67.76 2.15
N GLU A 99 37.30 68.04 3.27
CA GLU A 99 37.41 67.11 4.39
C GLU A 99 36.02 66.78 4.99
N SER A 100 35.17 67.80 5.19
CA SER A 100 33.81 67.59 5.71
C SER A 100 32.94 66.75 4.77
N ASP A 101 33.09 66.89 3.46
CA ASP A 101 32.34 66.11 2.47
C ASP A 101 32.88 64.67 2.36
N ALA A 102 34.20 64.48 2.33
CA ALA A 102 34.81 63.14 2.42
C ALA A 102 34.41 62.40 3.71
N LEU A 103 34.29 63.10 4.84
CA LEU A 103 33.79 62.52 6.10
C LEU A 103 32.31 62.14 6.04
N LYS A 104 31.47 62.89 5.29
CA LYS A 104 30.06 62.52 5.04
C LYS A 104 29.96 61.27 4.16
N GLU A 105 30.78 61.17 3.13
CA GLU A 105 30.87 60.01 2.23
C GLU A 105 31.37 58.76 2.97
N ALA A 106 32.45 58.87 3.75
CA ALA A 106 32.93 57.78 4.58
C ALA A 106 31.87 57.34 5.62
N SER A 107 31.11 58.28 6.18
CA SER A 107 30.01 58.00 7.12
C SER A 107 28.80 57.33 6.45
N SER A 108 28.46 57.70 5.21
CA SER A 108 27.36 57.07 4.47
C SER A 108 27.74 55.66 4.00
N TYR A 109 28.99 55.47 3.54
CA TYR A 109 29.53 54.15 3.19
C TYR A 109 29.58 53.23 4.42
N SER A 110 30.07 53.72 5.57
CA SER A 110 30.09 52.99 6.84
C SER A 110 28.69 52.56 7.28
N ARG A 111 27.68 53.44 7.15
CA ARG A 111 26.28 53.10 7.44
C ARG A 111 25.75 52.03 6.49
N SER A 112 25.95 52.18 5.18
CA SER A 112 25.52 51.20 4.17
C SER A 112 26.16 49.83 4.38
N LEU A 113 27.44 49.79 4.75
CA LEU A 113 28.15 48.56 5.09
C LEU A 113 27.63 47.93 6.39
N HIS A 114 27.29 48.73 7.41
CA HIS A 114 26.63 48.23 8.62
C HIS A 114 25.23 47.66 8.34
N GLU A 115 24.43 48.32 7.50
CA GLU A 115 23.11 47.83 7.05
C GLU A 115 23.23 46.52 6.26
N ALA A 116 24.25 46.39 5.39
CA ALA A 116 24.54 45.15 4.67
C ALA A 116 25.00 44.00 5.60
N LEU A 117 25.82 44.30 6.62
CA LEU A 117 26.21 43.33 7.64
C LEU A 117 25.01 42.88 8.50
N GLU A 118 24.11 43.79 8.84
CA GLU A 118 22.85 43.46 9.52
C GLU A 118 21.95 42.55 8.67
N GLN A 119 21.84 42.82 7.36
CA GLN A 119 21.11 41.94 6.43
C GLN A 119 21.76 40.55 6.32
N LEU A 120 23.09 40.46 6.17
CA LEU A 120 23.82 39.19 6.19
C LEU A 120 23.63 38.44 7.52
N GLY A 121 23.64 39.16 8.64
CA GLY A 121 23.40 38.61 9.98
C GLY A 121 21.96 38.12 10.19
N ARG A 122 20.97 38.65 9.46
CA ARG A 122 19.59 38.14 9.43
C ARG A 122 19.50 36.91 8.53
N ASN A 123 19.93 37.03 7.28
CA ASN A 123 19.97 35.92 6.31
C ASN A 123 20.68 34.67 6.85
N SER A 124 21.77 34.84 7.62
CA SER A 124 22.49 33.74 8.29
C SER A 124 21.66 33.04 9.37
N ARG A 125 20.90 33.80 10.19
CA ARG A 125 19.95 33.25 11.17
C ARG A 125 18.79 32.54 10.48
N ASP A 126 18.24 33.14 9.43
CA ASP A 126 17.11 32.58 8.68
C ASP A 126 17.52 31.27 7.97
N LEU A 127 18.71 31.21 7.36
CA LEU A 127 19.28 29.98 6.80
C LEU A 127 19.54 28.90 7.88
N SER A 128 20.00 29.29 9.07
CA SER A 128 20.19 28.36 10.20
C SER A 128 18.86 27.81 10.73
N GLY A 129 17.81 28.65 10.78
CA GLY A 129 16.44 28.24 11.08
C GLY A 129 15.91 27.26 10.04
N LEU A 130 16.00 27.61 8.76
CA LEU A 130 15.60 26.72 7.65
C LEU A 130 16.38 25.40 7.66
N GLN A 131 17.66 25.38 8.09
CA GLN A 131 18.44 24.15 8.23
C GLN A 131 17.94 23.26 9.39
N THR A 132 17.50 23.83 10.52
CA THR A 132 16.95 23.06 11.64
C THR A 132 15.51 22.60 11.38
N GLU A 133 14.69 23.42 10.72
CA GLU A 133 13.38 23.01 10.20
C GLU A 133 13.51 21.89 9.15
N LEU A 134 14.37 22.03 8.15
CA LEU A 134 14.56 21.03 7.10
C LEU A 134 15.09 19.69 7.65
N SER A 135 16.03 19.72 8.60
CA SER A 135 16.56 18.50 9.22
C SER A 135 15.55 17.80 10.14
N SER A 136 14.73 18.55 10.89
CA SER A 136 13.63 17.97 11.68
C SER A 136 12.47 17.44 10.82
N GLN A 137 12.15 18.11 9.71
CA GLN A 137 11.22 17.58 8.70
C GLN A 137 11.76 16.31 8.02
N HIS A 138 13.06 16.24 7.73
CA HIS A 138 13.66 15.02 7.20
C HIS A 138 13.66 13.86 8.20
N HIS A 139 13.98 14.10 9.48
CA HIS A 139 13.89 13.08 10.53
C HIS A 139 12.46 12.54 10.65
N SER A 140 11.49 13.41 10.91
CA SER A 140 10.08 13.00 11.06
C SER A 140 9.48 12.33 9.81
N GLN A 141 9.94 12.69 8.60
CA GLN A 141 9.59 11.96 7.38
C GLN A 141 10.27 10.59 7.26
N LEU A 142 11.49 10.40 7.78
CA LEU A 142 12.15 9.10 7.84
C LEU A 142 11.50 8.22 8.88
N ASP A 143 11.27 8.72 10.10
CA ASP A 143 10.58 8.02 11.20
C ASP A 143 9.19 7.52 10.75
N ALA A 144 8.41 8.39 10.10
CA ALA A 144 7.10 8.04 9.57
C ALA A 144 7.18 6.99 8.44
N ARG A 145 8.18 7.08 7.57
CA ARG A 145 8.40 6.06 6.53
C ARG A 145 8.78 4.71 7.14
N GLU A 146 9.71 4.69 8.10
CA GLU A 146 10.14 3.47 8.77
C GLU A 146 8.97 2.81 9.49
N ALA A 147 8.16 3.56 10.24
CA ALA A 147 6.95 3.05 10.89
C ALA A 147 5.97 2.40 9.87
N THR A 148 5.78 3.01 8.69
CA THR A 148 4.94 2.41 7.63
C THR A 148 5.56 1.17 6.97
N LEU A 149 6.90 1.05 6.94
CA LEU A 149 7.59 -0.14 6.45
C LEU A 149 7.49 -1.28 7.48
N GLN A 150 7.80 -1.01 8.75
CA GLN A 150 7.66 -1.97 9.85
C GLN A 150 6.23 -2.53 9.97
N ALA A 151 5.21 -1.68 9.80
CA ALA A 151 3.80 -2.11 9.76
C ALA A 151 3.53 -3.08 8.60
N ARG A 152 3.96 -2.73 7.37
CA ARG A 152 3.82 -3.60 6.19
C ARG A 152 4.60 -4.90 6.31
N GLU A 153 5.76 -4.89 6.93
CA GLU A 153 6.54 -6.11 7.20
C GLU A 153 5.83 -7.03 8.20
N ALA A 154 5.16 -6.48 9.21
CA ALA A 154 4.31 -7.25 10.12
C ALA A 154 3.09 -7.84 9.41
N GLU A 155 2.39 -7.05 8.57
CA GLU A 155 1.28 -7.54 7.73
C GLU A 155 1.74 -8.69 6.80
N LEU A 156 2.85 -8.50 6.08
CA LEU A 156 3.43 -9.51 5.18
C LEU A 156 3.88 -10.77 5.94
N ARG A 157 4.36 -10.64 7.19
CA ARG A 157 4.71 -11.79 8.04
C ARG A 157 3.47 -12.60 8.41
N VAL A 158 2.40 -11.95 8.86
CA VAL A 158 1.11 -12.62 9.19
C VAL A 158 0.50 -13.27 7.96
N ILE A 159 0.53 -12.61 6.79
CA ILE A 159 0.04 -13.18 5.53
C ILE A 159 0.84 -14.43 5.13
N ARG A 160 2.18 -14.39 5.22
CA ARG A 160 3.05 -15.56 4.94
C ARG A 160 2.76 -16.72 5.89
N GLU A 161 2.66 -16.47 7.18
CA GLU A 161 2.32 -17.50 8.16
C GLU A 161 0.95 -18.14 7.92
N ASN A 162 -0.06 -17.34 7.57
CA ASN A 162 -1.41 -17.85 7.30
C ASN A 162 -1.47 -18.65 6.00
N LEU A 163 -0.75 -18.22 4.96
CA LEU A 163 -0.63 -18.94 3.69
C LEU A 163 0.11 -20.27 3.87
N GLU A 164 1.14 -20.31 4.73
CA GLU A 164 1.85 -21.56 5.03
C GLU A 164 1.00 -22.52 5.90
N LYS A 165 0.25 -22.01 6.87
CA LYS A 165 -0.76 -22.80 7.61
C LYS A 165 -1.81 -23.40 6.67
N GLN A 166 -2.28 -22.64 5.66
CA GLN A 166 -3.21 -23.13 4.65
C GLN A 166 -2.59 -24.18 3.72
N ARG A 167 -1.33 -24.02 3.31
CA ARG A 167 -0.60 -25.04 2.54
C ARG A 167 -0.47 -26.35 3.31
N MET A 168 -0.02 -26.30 4.57
CA MET A 168 0.13 -27.50 5.39
C MET A 168 -1.23 -28.19 5.62
N ALA A 169 -2.31 -27.45 5.89
CA ALA A 169 -3.64 -28.04 6.03
C ALA A 169 -4.15 -28.69 4.73
N SER A 170 -3.90 -28.07 3.57
CA SER A 170 -4.24 -28.62 2.25
C SER A 170 -3.41 -29.86 1.90
N GLU A 171 -2.14 -29.89 2.29
CA GLU A 171 -1.26 -31.05 2.10
C GLU A 171 -1.65 -32.22 3.03
N ASP A 172 -1.99 -31.95 4.29
CA ASP A 172 -2.58 -32.92 5.23
C ASP A 172 -3.87 -33.54 4.66
N GLU A 173 -4.76 -32.70 4.11
CA GLU A 173 -6.02 -33.17 3.51
C GLU A 173 -5.76 -33.97 2.23
N ARG A 174 -4.83 -33.53 1.37
CA ARG A 174 -4.39 -34.30 0.20
C ARG A 174 -3.83 -35.67 0.58
N GLN A 175 -3.02 -35.75 1.64
CA GLN A 175 -2.49 -37.03 2.14
C GLN A 175 -3.59 -37.94 2.69
N ARG A 176 -4.58 -37.40 3.42
CA ARG A 176 -5.75 -38.15 3.89
C ARG A 176 -6.58 -38.69 2.72
N LEU A 177 -6.81 -37.88 1.68
CA LEU A 177 -7.54 -38.29 0.48
C LEU A 177 -6.80 -39.38 -0.30
N VAL A 178 -5.48 -39.27 -0.48
CA VAL A 178 -4.66 -40.33 -1.11
C VAL A 178 -4.70 -41.62 -0.29
N GLY A 179 -4.62 -41.53 1.04
CA GLY A 179 -4.75 -42.69 1.93
C GLY A 179 -6.13 -43.36 1.84
N LEU A 180 -7.21 -42.58 1.76
CA LEU A 180 -8.57 -43.10 1.58
C LEU A 180 -8.75 -43.75 0.21
N VAL A 181 -8.24 -43.14 -0.87
CA VAL A 181 -8.26 -43.73 -2.23
C VAL A 181 -7.54 -45.08 -2.23
N SER A 182 -6.34 -45.16 -1.66
CA SER A 182 -5.59 -46.43 -1.58
C SER A 182 -6.34 -47.52 -0.78
N GLN A 183 -7.02 -47.16 0.31
CA GLN A 183 -7.88 -48.10 1.05
C GLN A 183 -9.12 -48.55 0.26
N LEU A 184 -9.69 -47.69 -0.57
CA LEU A 184 -10.82 -48.02 -1.45
C LEU A 184 -10.36 -48.91 -2.62
N GLU A 185 -9.20 -48.63 -3.21
CA GLU A 185 -8.57 -49.45 -4.24
C GLU A 185 -8.26 -50.85 -3.72
N GLN A 186 -7.69 -50.97 -2.51
CA GLN A 186 -7.46 -52.26 -1.86
C GLN A 186 -8.78 -53.03 -1.66
N LYS A 187 -9.79 -52.43 -1.03
CA LYS A 187 -11.10 -53.08 -0.80
C LYS A 187 -11.78 -53.49 -2.11
N LEU A 188 -11.61 -52.72 -3.17
CA LEU A 188 -12.17 -53.01 -4.49
C LEU A 188 -11.39 -54.12 -5.21
N ALA A 189 -10.10 -54.28 -4.95
CA ALA A 189 -9.32 -55.45 -5.38
C ALA A 189 -9.72 -56.71 -4.60
N GLU A 190 -9.87 -56.63 -3.27
CA GLU A 190 -10.35 -57.72 -2.42
C GLU A 190 -11.75 -58.21 -2.83
N GLN A 191 -12.68 -57.28 -3.09
CA GLN A 191 -14.02 -57.60 -3.61
C GLN A 191 -13.98 -58.23 -5.00
N ARG A 192 -13.09 -57.78 -5.90
CA ARG A 192 -12.90 -58.41 -7.22
C ARG A 192 -12.41 -59.84 -7.09
N GLN A 193 -11.39 -60.10 -6.26
CA GLN A 193 -10.88 -61.45 -6.03
C GLN A 193 -11.97 -62.36 -5.45
N SER A 194 -12.67 -61.91 -4.41
CA SER A 194 -13.77 -62.66 -3.80
C SER A 194 -14.88 -63.00 -4.82
N ALA A 195 -15.28 -62.04 -5.67
CA ALA A 195 -16.26 -62.29 -6.72
C ALA A 195 -15.75 -63.23 -7.84
N GLU A 196 -14.44 -63.29 -8.10
CA GLU A 196 -13.83 -64.25 -9.03
C GLU A 196 -13.74 -65.66 -8.43
N GLU A 197 -13.44 -65.78 -7.14
CA GLU A 197 -13.49 -67.03 -6.38
C GLU A 197 -14.93 -67.59 -6.31
N GLU A 198 -15.93 -66.76 -5.99
CA GLU A 198 -17.36 -67.13 -6.07
C GLU A 198 -17.74 -67.62 -7.47
N ARG A 199 -17.35 -66.90 -8.52
CA ARG A 199 -17.61 -67.30 -9.92
C ARG A 199 -16.92 -68.61 -10.29
N TRP A 200 -15.74 -68.89 -9.74
CA TRP A 200 -15.04 -70.16 -9.94
C TRP A 200 -15.75 -71.31 -9.22
N ASN A 201 -16.13 -71.11 -7.95
CA ASN A 201 -16.92 -72.08 -7.17
C ASN A 201 -18.26 -72.39 -7.85
N LEU A 202 -19.00 -71.38 -8.31
CA LEU A 202 -20.27 -71.56 -9.04
C LEU A 202 -20.09 -72.32 -10.36
N ARG A 203 -18.99 -72.12 -11.09
CA ARG A 203 -18.64 -72.92 -12.27
C ARG A 203 -18.31 -74.37 -11.91
N GLN A 204 -17.62 -74.59 -10.79
CA GLN A 204 -17.29 -75.94 -10.31
C GLN A 204 -18.56 -76.71 -9.91
N GLU A 205 -19.49 -76.08 -9.17
CA GLU A 205 -20.77 -76.72 -8.82
C GLU A 205 -21.68 -76.92 -10.02
N ALA A 206 -21.75 -75.97 -10.97
CA ALA A 206 -22.47 -76.17 -12.22
C ALA A 206 -21.94 -77.38 -13.02
N ALA A 207 -20.61 -77.56 -13.06
CA ALA A 207 -19.99 -78.72 -13.71
C ALA A 207 -20.21 -80.03 -12.93
N ARG A 208 -20.25 -80.00 -11.59
CA ARG A 208 -20.63 -81.16 -10.75
C ARG A 208 -22.08 -81.57 -11.00
N LEU A 209 -23.00 -80.62 -11.06
CA LEU A 209 -24.41 -80.86 -11.33
C LEU A 209 -24.63 -81.41 -12.75
N ASP A 210 -23.99 -80.82 -13.77
CA ASP A 210 -24.04 -81.30 -15.17
C ASP A 210 -23.45 -82.72 -15.33
N ALA A 211 -22.40 -83.06 -14.59
CA ALA A 211 -21.88 -84.43 -14.54
C ALA A 211 -22.86 -85.40 -13.85
N ALA A 212 -23.54 -84.96 -12.79
CA ALA A 212 -24.51 -85.75 -12.05
C ALA A 212 -25.81 -86.00 -12.84
N THR A 213 -26.35 -84.99 -13.54
CA THR A 213 -27.51 -85.18 -14.43
C THR A 213 -27.19 -86.15 -15.56
N LYS A 214 -26.04 -86.01 -16.21
CA LYS A 214 -25.57 -86.94 -17.26
C LYS A 214 -25.26 -88.35 -16.76
N ALA A 215 -25.04 -88.54 -15.45
CA ALA A 215 -24.95 -89.87 -14.84
C ALA A 215 -26.34 -90.47 -14.64
N LEU A 216 -27.27 -89.71 -14.05
CA LEU A 216 -28.66 -90.13 -13.82
C LEU A 216 -29.43 -90.40 -15.13
N GLU A 217 -29.17 -89.63 -16.19
CA GLU A 217 -29.70 -89.88 -17.53
C GLU A 217 -29.25 -91.25 -18.06
N LYS A 218 -27.96 -91.57 -17.95
CA LYS A 218 -27.42 -92.89 -18.38
C LYS A 218 -27.90 -94.03 -17.50
N GLU A 219 -28.15 -93.80 -16.21
CA GLU A 219 -28.75 -94.80 -15.33
C GLU A 219 -30.22 -95.06 -15.70
N ARG A 220 -30.97 -94.00 -16.03
CA ARG A 220 -32.33 -94.11 -16.57
C ARG A 220 -32.37 -94.85 -17.91
N GLU A 221 -31.44 -94.56 -18.83
CA GLU A 221 -31.31 -95.28 -20.10
C GLU A 221 -31.05 -96.77 -19.89
N ARG A 222 -30.11 -97.13 -19.00
CA ARG A 222 -29.83 -98.53 -18.65
C ARG A 222 -31.04 -99.21 -18.00
N ALA A 223 -31.73 -98.54 -17.09
CA ALA A 223 -32.93 -99.08 -16.44
C ALA A 223 -34.07 -99.30 -17.44
N MET A 224 -34.26 -98.40 -18.41
CA MET A 224 -35.20 -98.61 -19.52
C MET A 224 -34.80 -99.82 -20.38
N GLN A 225 -33.52 -99.94 -20.76
CA GLN A 225 -33.01 -101.08 -21.52
C GLN A 225 -33.18 -102.41 -20.76
N GLN A 226 -32.97 -102.41 -19.44
CA GLN A 226 -33.23 -103.57 -18.58
C GLN A 226 -34.72 -103.94 -18.57
N ILE A 227 -35.62 -102.97 -18.37
CA ILE A 227 -37.07 -103.18 -18.40
C ILE A 227 -37.53 -103.73 -19.75
N ASP A 228 -36.98 -103.26 -20.88
CA ASP A 228 -37.35 -103.77 -22.21
C ASP A 228 -36.80 -105.19 -22.47
N VAL A 229 -35.61 -105.51 -21.96
CA VAL A 229 -35.07 -106.89 -21.98
C VAL A 229 -35.92 -107.83 -21.10
N GLU A 230 -36.28 -107.41 -19.89
CA GLU A 230 -37.18 -108.17 -18.99
C GLU A 230 -38.56 -108.37 -19.62
N ARG A 231 -39.12 -107.35 -20.28
CA ARG A 231 -40.38 -107.47 -21.03
C ARG A 231 -40.29 -108.49 -22.16
N GLN A 232 -39.20 -108.49 -22.93
CA GLN A 232 -38.98 -109.48 -23.98
C GLN A 232 -38.80 -110.89 -23.40
N GLN A 233 -38.06 -111.04 -22.29
CA GLN A 233 -37.94 -112.31 -21.58
C GLN A 233 -39.28 -112.82 -21.06
N LEU A 234 -40.11 -111.96 -20.45
CA LEU A 234 -41.45 -112.29 -19.98
C LEU A 234 -42.39 -112.68 -21.13
N GLN A 235 -42.31 -112.00 -22.28
CA GLN A 235 -43.09 -112.36 -23.47
C GLN A 235 -42.62 -113.70 -24.05
N ASN A 236 -41.31 -113.95 -24.16
CA ASN A 236 -40.76 -115.23 -24.60
C ASN A 236 -41.17 -116.39 -23.66
N LEU A 237 -41.11 -116.19 -22.34
CA LEU A 237 -41.54 -117.17 -21.34
C LEU A 237 -43.05 -117.44 -21.42
N LYS A 238 -43.86 -116.40 -21.60
CA LYS A 238 -45.30 -116.50 -21.82
C LYS A 238 -45.62 -117.26 -23.11
N GLU A 239 -44.87 -117.05 -24.19
CA GLU A 239 -45.01 -117.82 -25.44
C GLU A 239 -44.59 -119.28 -25.27
N SER A 240 -43.49 -119.56 -24.53
CA SER A 240 -43.10 -120.93 -24.14
C SER A 240 -44.22 -121.63 -23.38
N VAL A 241 -44.71 -121.03 -22.29
CA VAL A 241 -45.78 -121.58 -21.45
C VAL A 241 -47.10 -121.74 -22.22
N LEU A 242 -47.40 -120.86 -23.19
CA LEU A 242 -48.55 -121.04 -24.07
C LEU A 242 -48.37 -122.22 -25.03
N SER A 243 -47.16 -122.42 -25.58
CA SER A 243 -46.84 -123.57 -26.43
C SER A 243 -46.86 -124.89 -25.65
N GLU A 244 -46.31 -124.90 -24.43
CA GLU A 244 -46.34 -126.01 -23.49
C GLU A 244 -47.78 -126.34 -23.08
N GLN A 245 -48.60 -125.32 -22.75
CA GLN A 245 -50.03 -125.53 -22.52
C GLN A 245 -50.75 -126.07 -23.76
N GLN A 246 -50.37 -125.68 -24.97
CA GLN A 246 -50.98 -126.19 -26.20
C GLN A 246 -50.62 -127.66 -26.44
N ILE A 247 -49.37 -128.06 -26.18
CA ILE A 247 -48.91 -129.46 -26.19
C ILE A 247 -49.62 -130.27 -25.10
N LEU A 248 -49.62 -129.78 -23.85
CA LEU A 248 -50.30 -130.42 -22.72
C LEU A 248 -51.81 -130.52 -22.93
N ARG A 249 -52.45 -129.56 -23.61
CA ARG A 249 -53.88 -129.68 -24.00
C ARG A 249 -54.09 -130.75 -25.06
N GLN A 250 -53.18 -130.92 -26.02
CA GLN A 250 -53.24 -132.01 -27.01
C GLN A 250 -53.05 -133.37 -26.32
N GLN A 251 -52.08 -133.49 -25.41
CA GLN A 251 -51.87 -134.69 -24.59
C GLN A 251 -53.09 -134.98 -23.69
N LEU A 252 -53.62 -133.99 -22.97
CA LEU A 252 -54.84 -134.14 -22.16
C LEU A 252 -56.08 -134.48 -23.02
N GLN A 253 -56.14 -134.05 -24.27
CA GLN A 253 -57.20 -134.45 -25.20
C GLN A 253 -57.08 -135.93 -25.58
N GLN A 254 -55.85 -136.42 -25.81
CA GLN A 254 -55.55 -137.83 -26.05
C GLN A 254 -55.81 -138.67 -24.78
N GLU A 255 -55.37 -138.21 -23.61
CA GLU A 255 -55.63 -138.87 -22.33
C GLU A 255 -57.09 -138.82 -21.90
N LYS A 256 -57.89 -137.82 -22.30
CA LYS A 256 -59.34 -137.86 -22.08
C LYS A 256 -60.03 -138.93 -22.94
N LEU A 257 -59.47 -139.28 -24.09
CA LEU A 257 -59.99 -140.38 -24.91
C LEU A 257 -59.60 -141.75 -24.32
N SER A 258 -58.42 -141.90 -23.71
CA SER A 258 -58.05 -143.13 -22.98
C SER A 258 -58.70 -143.23 -21.60
N LEU A 259 -58.82 -142.12 -20.85
CA LEU A 259 -59.55 -142.08 -19.58
C LEU A 259 -61.06 -142.23 -19.78
N ALA A 260 -61.63 -141.91 -20.94
CA ALA A 260 -63.00 -142.27 -21.25
C ALA A 260 -63.20 -143.80 -21.33
N SER A 261 -62.22 -144.56 -21.84
CA SER A 261 -62.29 -146.02 -21.83
C SER A 261 -62.03 -146.60 -20.43
N GLU A 262 -61.01 -146.12 -19.71
CA GLU A 262 -60.76 -146.54 -18.31
C GLU A 262 -61.88 -146.16 -17.33
N LYS A 263 -62.56 -145.01 -17.51
CA LYS A 263 -63.65 -144.60 -16.62
C LYS A 263 -64.87 -145.52 -16.74
N SER A 264 -65.14 -146.07 -17.93
CA SER A 264 -66.14 -147.14 -18.10
C SER A 264 -65.77 -148.44 -17.37
N ARG A 265 -64.48 -148.65 -17.06
CA ARG A 265 -63.95 -149.79 -16.32
C ARG A 265 -63.97 -149.59 -14.79
N LEU A 266 -63.87 -148.34 -14.33
CA LEU A 266 -63.65 -148.00 -12.91
C LEU A 266 -64.86 -147.42 -12.17
N GLU A 267 -65.94 -147.02 -12.87
CA GLU A 267 -67.19 -146.55 -12.22
C GLU A 267 -67.94 -147.64 -11.41
N THR A 268 -67.45 -148.88 -11.41
CA THR A 268 -68.00 -150.02 -10.66
C THR A 268 -67.42 -150.20 -9.25
N MET A 269 -66.32 -149.52 -8.87
CA MET A 269 -65.48 -149.95 -7.73
C MET A 269 -65.32 -148.96 -6.55
N ALA A 270 -66.02 -147.82 -6.48
CA ALA A 270 -65.79 -146.84 -5.39
C ALA A 270 -67.06 -146.13 -4.86
N ARG A 271 -67.36 -146.28 -3.55
CA ARG A 271 -68.23 -145.39 -2.76
C ARG A 271 -67.85 -145.37 -1.26
N LEU A 272 -67.68 -144.15 -0.70
CA LEU A 272 -67.43 -143.79 0.74
C LEU A 272 -66.05 -144.25 1.29
N HIS A 273 -65.42 -143.68 2.33
CA HIS A 273 -65.41 -142.35 3.02
C HIS A 273 -64.01 -142.24 3.70
N ASP A 274 -63.31 -141.12 3.98
CA ASP A 274 -63.59 -139.66 4.04
C ASP A 274 -63.85 -139.07 5.46
N ALA A 275 -63.35 -137.84 5.67
CA ALA A 275 -63.24 -137.01 6.90
C ALA A 275 -62.48 -137.63 8.11
N THR A 276 -61.48 -137.01 8.80
CA THR A 276 -61.07 -135.62 9.12
C THR A 276 -61.67 -135.02 10.40
N SER A 277 -60.81 -134.68 11.38
CA SER A 277 -61.07 -133.67 12.43
C SER A 277 -59.75 -133.13 13.06
N PRO A 278 -59.64 -131.83 13.41
CA PRO A 278 -58.45 -131.18 14.02
C PRO A 278 -58.60 -131.07 15.58
N ASP A 279 -57.93 -130.21 16.37
CA ASP A 279 -57.16 -128.98 16.15
C ASP A 279 -56.25 -128.65 17.37
N ILE A 280 -55.08 -128.02 17.15
CA ILE A 280 -54.18 -127.50 18.23
C ILE A 280 -53.63 -126.10 17.85
N SER A 281 -54.43 -125.27 17.20
CA SER A 281 -54.03 -123.91 16.76
C SER A 281 -54.20 -122.82 17.83
N LYS A 282 -55.19 -122.94 18.73
CA LYS A 282 -55.69 -121.80 19.54
C LYS A 282 -54.78 -121.34 20.68
N LEU A 283 -53.91 -122.21 21.22
CA LEU A 283 -53.10 -121.90 22.40
C LEU A 283 -51.79 -121.14 22.13
N ARG A 284 -51.45 -120.82 20.87
CA ARG A 284 -50.25 -120.00 20.56
C ARG A 284 -50.53 -118.48 20.48
N ALA A 285 -51.72 -118.10 20.01
CA ALA A 285 -52.05 -116.69 19.74
C ALA A 285 -52.08 -115.80 21.01
N GLU A 286 -52.37 -116.38 22.18
CA GLU A 286 -52.53 -115.65 23.44
C GLU A 286 -51.19 -115.28 24.11
N LEU A 287 -50.06 -115.89 23.68
CA LEU A 287 -48.74 -115.62 24.26
C LEU A 287 -47.98 -114.50 23.53
N GLU A 288 -48.17 -114.36 22.22
CA GLU A 288 -47.47 -113.34 21.40
C GLU A 288 -48.03 -111.93 21.65
N THR A 289 -49.34 -111.81 21.89
CA THR A 289 -50.02 -110.52 22.16
C THR A 289 -49.49 -109.82 23.42
N GLY A 290 -49.18 -110.58 24.49
CA GLY A 290 -48.62 -110.03 25.73
C GLY A 290 -47.23 -109.40 25.57
N ILE A 291 -46.41 -109.90 24.64
CA ILE A 291 -45.03 -109.42 24.42
C ILE A 291 -45.02 -108.15 23.55
N GLY A 292 -45.99 -107.98 22.64
CA GLY A 292 -46.13 -106.77 21.82
C GLY A 292 -46.41 -105.52 22.67
N VAL A 293 -47.43 -105.58 23.52
CA VAL A 293 -47.90 -104.44 24.33
C VAL A 293 -46.80 -103.85 25.22
N ALA A 294 -45.96 -104.70 25.82
CA ALA A 294 -44.84 -104.26 26.66
C ALA A 294 -43.74 -103.52 25.87
N ARG A 295 -43.46 -103.95 24.63
CA ARG A 295 -42.46 -103.32 23.76
C ARG A 295 -42.94 -101.97 23.24
N GLU A 296 -44.20 -101.88 22.82
CA GLU A 296 -44.81 -100.63 22.40
C GLU A 296 -44.81 -99.58 23.52
N ALA A 297 -45.05 -99.97 24.78
CA ALA A 297 -45.00 -99.06 25.91
C ALA A 297 -43.61 -98.41 26.11
N SER A 298 -42.52 -99.18 25.95
CA SER A 298 -41.15 -98.65 26.02
C SER A 298 -40.85 -97.68 24.88
N GLN A 299 -41.17 -98.08 23.64
CA GLN A 299 -40.93 -97.25 22.45
C GLN A 299 -41.69 -95.92 22.50
N ARG A 300 -42.94 -95.92 23.00
CA ARG A 300 -43.71 -94.69 23.21
C ARG A 300 -43.01 -93.76 24.21
N ALA A 301 -42.56 -94.29 25.35
CA ALA A 301 -41.87 -93.51 26.39
C ALA A 301 -40.51 -92.95 25.91
N GLU A 302 -39.78 -93.70 25.08
CA GLU A 302 -38.56 -93.24 24.41
C GLU A 302 -38.87 -92.11 23.40
N SER A 303 -39.92 -92.26 22.58
CA SER A 303 -40.32 -91.23 21.61
C SER A 303 -40.78 -89.92 22.26
N GLU A 304 -41.46 -89.97 23.42
CA GLU A 304 -41.83 -88.76 24.17
C GLU A 304 -40.61 -88.08 24.80
N ARG A 305 -39.63 -88.86 25.28
CA ARG A 305 -38.34 -88.29 25.74
C ARG A 305 -37.58 -87.60 24.62
N GLU A 306 -37.57 -88.17 23.42
CA GLU A 306 -36.92 -87.55 22.26
C GLU A 306 -37.64 -86.27 21.81
N LYS A 307 -38.98 -86.27 21.76
CA LYS A 307 -39.79 -85.06 21.50
C LYS A 307 -39.48 -83.95 22.49
N LEU A 308 -39.45 -84.25 23.79
CA LEU A 308 -39.16 -83.27 24.84
C LEU A 308 -37.72 -82.72 24.73
N GLN A 309 -36.73 -83.57 24.43
CA GLN A 309 -35.36 -83.09 24.19
C GLN A 309 -35.25 -82.19 22.96
N ASN A 310 -35.96 -82.51 21.87
CA ASN A 310 -35.96 -81.70 20.66
C ASN A 310 -36.72 -80.38 20.86
N GLN A 311 -37.82 -80.36 21.62
CA GLN A 311 -38.50 -79.13 22.06
C GLN A 311 -37.58 -78.26 22.93
N GLN A 312 -36.85 -78.85 23.87
CA GLN A 312 -35.93 -78.10 24.72
C GLN A 312 -34.78 -77.48 23.92
N ARG A 313 -34.16 -78.23 22.99
CA ARG A 313 -33.16 -77.69 22.04
C ARG A 313 -33.71 -76.51 21.23
N HIS A 314 -34.93 -76.63 20.71
CA HIS A 314 -35.57 -75.54 19.96
C HIS A 314 -35.83 -74.30 20.83
N LEU A 315 -36.17 -74.47 22.11
CA LEU A 315 -36.30 -73.35 23.06
C LEU A 315 -34.95 -72.70 23.39
N ASP A 316 -33.89 -73.49 23.52
CA ASP A 316 -32.52 -72.99 23.74
C ASP A 316 -31.96 -72.26 22.50
N ASP A 317 -32.35 -72.68 21.29
CA ASP A 317 -32.02 -72.00 20.03
C ASP A 317 -32.77 -70.67 19.87
N GLU A 318 -34.08 -70.63 20.12
CA GLU A 318 -34.86 -69.40 20.09
C GLU A 318 -34.45 -68.42 21.20
N GLN A 319 -34.11 -68.91 22.40
CA GLN A 319 -33.55 -68.06 23.46
C GLN A 319 -32.21 -67.44 23.07
N ARG A 320 -31.37 -68.13 22.28
CA ARG A 320 -30.12 -67.56 21.75
C ARG A 320 -30.42 -66.50 20.71
N ARG A 321 -31.25 -66.81 19.70
CA ARG A 321 -31.71 -65.86 18.68
C ARG A 321 -32.27 -64.57 19.29
N LEU A 322 -33.12 -64.67 20.32
CA LEU A 322 -33.70 -63.50 20.98
C LEU A 322 -32.65 -62.64 21.71
N LYS A 323 -31.64 -63.26 22.34
CA LYS A 323 -30.52 -62.54 22.97
C LYS A 323 -29.62 -61.87 21.94
N ASP A 324 -29.37 -62.53 20.82
CA ASP A 324 -28.60 -61.95 19.71
C ASP A 324 -29.34 -60.73 19.13
N PHE A 325 -30.67 -60.83 18.90
CA PHE A 325 -31.50 -59.69 18.51
C PHE A 325 -31.55 -58.57 19.56
N GLU A 326 -31.54 -58.87 20.86
CA GLU A 326 -31.47 -57.86 21.93
C GLU A 326 -30.12 -57.11 21.95
N CYS A 327 -29.01 -57.82 21.75
CA CYS A 327 -27.68 -57.23 21.55
C CYS A 327 -27.66 -56.32 20.32
N ASP A 328 -28.21 -56.78 19.20
CA ASP A 328 -28.31 -56.03 17.94
C ASP A 328 -29.14 -54.75 18.09
N LEU A 329 -30.31 -54.85 18.74
CA LEU A 329 -31.20 -53.72 18.99
C LEU A 329 -30.58 -52.71 19.97
N THR A 330 -29.87 -53.19 21.01
CA THR A 330 -29.19 -52.28 21.95
C THR A 330 -27.92 -51.64 21.37
N SER A 331 -27.25 -52.23 20.37
CA SER A 331 -26.24 -51.53 19.58
C SER A 331 -26.87 -50.43 18.73
N LYS A 332 -27.87 -50.79 17.90
CA LYS A 332 -28.57 -49.86 17.01
C LYS A 332 -29.23 -48.69 17.77
N ALA A 333 -29.75 -48.93 18.97
CA ALA A 333 -30.27 -47.88 19.84
C ALA A 333 -29.18 -46.88 20.28
N ARG A 334 -27.99 -47.36 20.67
CA ARG A 334 -26.83 -46.51 21.02
C ARG A 334 -26.29 -45.74 19.82
N GLU A 335 -26.26 -46.37 18.65
CA GLU A 335 -25.86 -45.73 17.38
C GLU A 335 -26.81 -44.60 16.99
N VAL A 336 -28.13 -44.81 17.13
CA VAL A 336 -29.12 -43.73 16.94
C VAL A 336 -28.97 -42.64 18.01
N GLU A 337 -28.66 -43.00 19.27
CA GLU A 337 -28.43 -42.02 20.34
C GLU A 337 -27.17 -41.17 20.11
N THR A 338 -26.07 -41.73 19.59
CA THR A 338 -24.86 -40.95 19.26
C THR A 338 -25.08 -40.08 18.03
N LEU A 339 -25.70 -40.62 16.96
CA LEU A 339 -26.03 -39.86 15.75
C LEU A 339 -26.99 -38.70 16.05
N THR A 340 -28.01 -38.89 16.90
CA THR A 340 -28.92 -37.81 17.29
C THR A 340 -28.24 -36.75 18.16
N LYS A 341 -27.34 -37.13 19.09
CA LYS A 341 -26.50 -36.17 19.84
C LYS A 341 -25.62 -35.34 18.90
N MET A 342 -24.98 -35.97 17.90
CA MET A 342 -24.16 -35.27 16.90
C MET A 342 -24.99 -34.34 16.00
N ALA A 343 -26.19 -34.76 15.59
CA ALA A 343 -27.10 -33.94 14.81
C ALA A 343 -27.63 -32.72 15.60
N VAL A 344 -27.82 -32.84 16.92
CA VAL A 344 -28.18 -31.71 17.79
C VAL A 344 -27.00 -30.75 17.96
N ALA A 345 -25.79 -31.26 18.18
CA ALA A 345 -24.58 -30.45 18.33
C ALA A 345 -24.28 -29.62 17.07
N THR A 346 -24.21 -30.26 15.90
CA THR A 346 -23.95 -29.60 14.62
C THR A 346 -25.03 -28.59 14.22
N LYS A 347 -26.31 -28.87 14.54
CA LYS A 347 -27.41 -27.89 14.37
C LYS A 347 -27.23 -26.66 15.26
N GLU A 348 -26.81 -26.84 16.51
CA GLU A 348 -26.60 -25.76 17.47
C GLU A 348 -25.36 -24.91 17.12
N GLU A 349 -24.29 -25.54 16.62
CA GLU A 349 -23.13 -24.84 16.04
C GLU A 349 -23.53 -24.03 14.80
N GLY A 350 -24.31 -24.63 13.89
CA GLY A 350 -24.87 -23.93 12.72
C GLY A 350 -25.77 -22.74 13.09
N ARG A 351 -26.55 -22.86 14.17
CA ARG A 351 -27.37 -21.75 14.71
C ARG A 351 -26.48 -20.59 15.18
N ARG A 352 -25.43 -20.88 15.96
CA ARG A 352 -24.47 -19.86 16.45
C ARG A 352 -23.71 -19.19 15.29
N ALA A 353 -23.29 -19.97 14.30
CA ALA A 353 -22.63 -19.44 13.10
C ALA A 353 -23.55 -18.51 12.31
N LEU A 354 -24.83 -18.87 12.15
CA LEU A 354 -25.84 -18.01 11.50
C LEU A 354 -26.13 -16.73 12.29
N GLU A 355 -26.12 -16.79 13.62
CA GLU A 355 -26.33 -15.62 14.48
C GLU A 355 -25.15 -14.63 14.43
N GLU A 356 -23.91 -15.10 14.47
CA GLU A 356 -22.74 -14.21 14.29
C GLU A 356 -22.64 -13.70 12.84
N ALA A 357 -22.97 -14.52 11.84
CA ALA A 357 -23.03 -14.06 10.44
C ALA A 357 -24.02 -12.90 10.26
N ARG A 358 -25.24 -13.01 10.83
CA ARG A 358 -26.24 -11.92 10.85
C ARG A 358 -25.77 -10.69 11.63
N ARG A 359 -25.03 -10.89 12.73
CA ARG A 359 -24.43 -9.80 13.51
C ARG A 359 -23.40 -9.02 12.69
N ILE A 360 -22.52 -9.73 11.99
CA ILE A 360 -21.50 -9.15 11.10
C ILE A 360 -22.18 -8.46 9.91
N GLU A 361 -23.17 -9.10 9.27
CA GLU A 361 -23.96 -8.53 8.18
C GLU A 361 -24.61 -7.19 8.59
N LYS A 362 -25.24 -7.15 9.76
CA LYS A 362 -25.82 -5.91 10.31
C LYS A 362 -24.75 -4.83 10.54
N GLN A 363 -23.61 -5.17 11.16
CA GLN A 363 -22.52 -4.21 11.36
C GLN A 363 -21.96 -3.68 10.03
N ARG A 364 -21.89 -4.52 8.99
CA ARG A 364 -21.46 -4.10 7.65
C ARG A 364 -22.48 -3.24 6.93
N SER A 365 -23.79 -3.49 7.09
CA SER A 365 -24.82 -2.63 6.50
C SER A 365 -24.88 -1.27 7.20
N GLU A 366 -24.74 -1.22 8.53
CA GLU A 366 -24.62 0.02 9.31
C GLU A 366 -23.38 0.85 8.90
N GLN A 367 -22.20 0.22 8.79
CA GLN A 367 -20.98 0.87 8.27
C GLN A 367 -21.16 1.38 6.84
N THR A 368 -21.81 0.61 5.97
CA THR A 368 -22.04 0.98 4.58
C THR A 368 -23.00 2.17 4.45
N ALA A 369 -24.08 2.20 5.25
CA ALA A 369 -25.03 3.30 5.28
C ALA A 369 -24.38 4.60 5.77
N GLU A 370 -23.52 4.53 6.79
CA GLU A 370 -22.77 5.68 7.29
C GLU A 370 -21.78 6.23 6.24
N ILE A 371 -21.05 5.36 5.53
CA ILE A 371 -20.18 5.77 4.42
C ILE A 371 -20.99 6.41 3.28
N GLN A 372 -22.18 5.87 2.96
CA GLN A 372 -23.07 6.47 1.96
C GLN A 372 -23.58 7.86 2.39
N ARG A 373 -23.90 8.06 3.67
CA ARG A 373 -24.27 9.36 4.23
C ARG A 373 -23.13 10.37 4.10
N GLN A 374 -21.92 10.00 4.52
CA GLN A 374 -20.73 10.86 4.40
C GLN A 374 -20.42 11.22 2.94
N LEU A 375 -20.56 10.28 2.00
CA LEU A 375 -20.39 10.55 0.57
C LEU A 375 -21.46 11.49 0.01
N ALA A 376 -22.71 11.44 0.50
CA ALA A 376 -23.74 12.40 0.12
C ALA A 376 -23.44 13.81 0.64
N GLU A 377 -23.03 13.94 1.90
CA GLU A 377 -22.66 15.21 2.54
C GLU A 377 -21.44 15.87 1.87
N LEU A 378 -20.45 15.06 1.47
CA LEU A 378 -19.30 15.52 0.69
C LEU A 378 -19.73 16.02 -0.70
N ARG A 379 -20.53 15.25 -1.44
CA ARG A 379 -21.05 15.66 -2.77
C ARG A 379 -21.85 16.97 -2.69
N ASP A 380 -22.65 17.17 -1.65
CA ASP A 380 -23.40 18.42 -1.49
C ASP A 380 -22.52 19.59 -1.04
N ARG A 381 -21.43 19.34 -0.30
CA ARG A 381 -20.40 20.35 -0.04
C ARG A 381 -19.63 20.72 -1.30
N GLU A 382 -19.30 19.75 -2.16
CA GLU A 382 -18.67 19.99 -3.47
C GLU A 382 -19.58 20.81 -4.40
N LYS A 383 -20.89 20.49 -4.47
CA LYS A 383 -21.88 21.30 -5.21
C LYS A 383 -21.91 22.75 -4.72
N ARG A 384 -21.97 22.99 -3.40
CA ARG A 384 -21.94 24.35 -2.82
C ARG A 384 -20.65 25.09 -3.18
N LEU A 385 -19.49 24.47 -2.98
CA LEU A 385 -18.18 25.04 -3.36
C LEU A 385 -18.06 25.30 -4.88
N ALA A 386 -18.70 24.51 -5.73
CA ALA A 386 -18.77 24.76 -7.16
C ALA A 386 -19.67 25.97 -7.50
N GLN A 387 -20.83 26.09 -6.86
CA GLN A 387 -21.74 27.24 -7.00
C GLN A 387 -21.07 28.54 -6.51
N GLU A 388 -20.39 28.51 -5.36
CA GLU A 388 -19.61 29.63 -4.83
C GLU A 388 -18.49 30.05 -5.78
N LYS A 389 -17.74 29.10 -6.36
CA LYS A 389 -16.71 29.38 -7.39
C LYS A 389 -17.31 30.04 -8.64
N VAL A 390 -18.47 29.58 -9.10
CA VAL A 390 -19.18 30.20 -10.23
C VAL A 390 -19.59 31.63 -9.87
N PHE A 391 -20.23 31.86 -8.72
CA PHE A 391 -20.64 33.19 -8.26
C PHE A 391 -19.44 34.15 -8.16
N LEU A 392 -18.36 33.74 -7.49
CA LEU A 392 -17.13 34.55 -7.36
C LEU A 392 -16.47 34.82 -8.72
N SER A 393 -16.58 33.91 -9.70
CA SER A 393 -16.09 34.16 -11.06
C SER A 393 -16.94 35.19 -11.83
N GLN A 394 -18.27 35.15 -11.64
CA GLN A 394 -19.20 36.13 -12.21
C GLN A 394 -19.01 37.52 -11.59
N GLU A 395 -18.83 37.59 -10.27
CA GLU A 395 -18.51 38.82 -9.54
C GLU A 395 -17.17 39.43 -10.00
N ARG A 396 -16.11 38.62 -10.09
CA ARG A 396 -14.81 39.05 -10.65
C ARG A 396 -14.93 39.57 -12.08
N LEU A 397 -15.77 38.95 -12.92
CA LEU A 397 -16.04 39.42 -14.28
C LEU A 397 -16.84 40.74 -14.28
N ALA A 398 -17.83 40.88 -13.40
CA ALA A 398 -18.60 42.12 -13.24
C ALA A 398 -17.71 43.28 -12.78
N LEU A 399 -16.86 43.07 -11.77
CA LEU A 399 -15.88 44.05 -11.29
C LEU A 399 -14.84 44.40 -12.36
N ARG A 400 -14.38 43.43 -13.17
CA ARG A 400 -13.51 43.71 -14.33
C ARG A 400 -14.22 44.58 -15.37
N ASN A 401 -15.49 44.27 -15.67
CA ASN A 401 -16.30 45.03 -16.62
C ASN A 401 -16.62 46.45 -16.11
N GLN A 402 -16.78 46.65 -14.79
CA GLN A 402 -16.90 47.99 -14.18
C GLN A 402 -15.59 48.78 -14.34
N ARG A 403 -14.45 48.21 -13.94
CA ARG A 403 -13.12 48.85 -14.11
C ARG A 403 -12.77 49.16 -15.57
N SER A 404 -13.22 48.35 -16.53
CA SER A 404 -13.06 48.63 -17.97
C SER A 404 -14.04 49.68 -18.52
N ARG A 405 -15.08 50.07 -17.76
CA ARG A 405 -15.99 51.19 -18.06
C ARG A 405 -15.56 52.49 -17.36
N GLU A 406 -14.76 52.41 -16.31
CA GLU A 406 -14.14 53.55 -15.65
C GLU A 406 -13.11 54.20 -16.59
N LEU A 407 -13.45 55.38 -17.13
CA LEU A 407 -12.54 56.20 -17.93
C LEU A 407 -11.59 56.97 -17.02
N CYS A 408 -10.30 57.00 -17.35
CA CYS A 408 -9.34 57.80 -16.59
C CYS A 408 -9.65 59.30 -16.74
N LEU A 409 -9.97 59.97 -15.62
CA LEU A 409 -10.44 61.35 -15.60
C LEU A 409 -9.47 62.36 -16.26
N ASN A 410 -8.17 62.07 -16.26
CA ASN A 410 -7.14 62.94 -16.84
C ASN A 410 -6.90 62.74 -18.35
N CYS A 411 -7.37 61.64 -18.97
CA CYS A 411 -7.08 61.35 -20.39
C CYS A 411 -8.24 60.75 -21.20
N ARG A 412 -9.42 60.54 -20.60
CA ARG A 412 -10.67 60.09 -21.24
C ARG A 412 -10.60 58.79 -22.06
N HIS A 413 -9.52 58.02 -21.94
CA HIS A 413 -9.43 56.69 -22.53
C HIS A 413 -9.99 55.62 -21.58
N PRO A 414 -10.51 54.49 -22.10
CA PRO A 414 -10.82 53.31 -21.29
C PRO A 414 -9.61 52.92 -20.44
N THR A 415 -9.79 52.76 -19.13
CA THR A 415 -8.74 52.27 -18.23
C THR A 415 -8.59 50.74 -18.37
N ALA A 416 -8.52 50.29 -19.62
CA ALA A 416 -8.25 48.93 -20.02
C ALA A 416 -6.78 48.61 -19.71
N VAL A 417 -6.48 48.42 -18.43
CA VAL A 417 -5.25 47.76 -18.01
C VAL A 417 -5.32 46.35 -18.55
N THR A 418 -4.70 46.15 -19.71
CA THR A 418 -4.24 44.84 -20.19
C THR A 418 -3.16 44.35 -19.25
N LEU A 419 -3.60 43.92 -18.06
CA LEU A 419 -2.97 42.80 -17.39
C LEU A 419 -2.90 41.70 -18.45
N SER A 420 -1.68 41.35 -18.83
CA SER A 420 -1.40 40.17 -19.61
C SER A 420 -2.13 38.97 -18.99
N PRO A 421 -2.46 37.93 -19.76
CA PRO A 421 -2.83 36.67 -19.14
C PRO A 421 -1.73 36.32 -18.12
N PRO A 422 -2.08 35.84 -16.90
CA PRO A 422 -1.07 35.26 -16.03
C PRO A 422 -0.33 34.19 -16.85
N PRO A 423 1.00 34.08 -16.74
CA PRO A 423 1.78 33.21 -17.60
C PRO A 423 1.15 31.82 -17.57
N THR A 424 0.66 31.36 -18.71
CA THR A 424 0.13 30.01 -18.85
C THR A 424 1.20 29.06 -18.35
N PRO A 425 0.92 28.17 -17.38
CA PRO A 425 1.89 27.17 -16.98
C PRO A 425 2.33 26.42 -18.24
N PRO A 426 3.62 26.05 -18.36
CA PRO A 426 4.20 25.58 -19.61
C PRO A 426 3.38 24.42 -20.19
N ASP A 427 3.16 24.46 -21.50
CA ASP A 427 2.24 23.55 -22.19
C ASP A 427 2.66 22.07 -22.04
N LEU A 428 2.06 21.41 -21.05
CA LEU A 428 2.17 19.98 -20.80
C LEU A 428 1.23 19.14 -21.69
N GLY A 429 0.92 19.64 -22.90
CA GLY A 429 0.39 18.85 -24.02
C GLY A 429 1.23 17.61 -24.35
N LYS A 430 2.44 17.48 -23.80
CA LYS A 430 3.15 16.21 -23.65
C LYS A 430 2.64 15.40 -22.44
N ARG A 431 1.43 14.84 -22.59
CA ARG A 431 0.96 13.64 -21.86
C ARG A 431 1.28 13.60 -20.36
N PHE A 432 0.78 14.55 -19.56
CA PHE A 432 0.67 14.30 -18.12
C PHE A 432 -0.43 13.27 -17.86
N VAL A 433 -0.07 11.99 -17.97
CA VAL A 433 -0.94 10.89 -17.58
C VAL A 433 -0.86 10.80 -16.05
N ASP A 434 -1.98 11.05 -15.37
CA ASP A 434 -2.06 10.96 -13.91
C ASP A 434 -1.54 9.57 -13.46
N PRO A 435 -0.50 9.49 -12.60
CA PRO A 435 0.01 8.22 -12.09
C PRO A 435 -1.07 7.37 -11.44
N LYS A 436 -2.09 7.99 -10.84
CA LYS A 436 -3.24 7.31 -10.25
C LYS A 436 -4.14 6.67 -11.31
N LEU A 437 -4.27 7.31 -12.47
CA LEU A 437 -4.98 6.78 -13.63
C LEU A 437 -4.19 5.65 -14.33
N ILE A 438 -2.84 5.74 -14.36
CA ILE A 438 -1.98 4.62 -14.79
C ILE A 438 -2.17 3.41 -13.86
N ILE A 439 -2.05 3.61 -12.55
CA ILE A 439 -2.22 2.54 -11.55
C ILE A 439 -3.62 1.92 -11.65
N MET A 440 -4.66 2.74 -11.83
CA MET A 440 -6.04 2.24 -11.98
C MET A 440 -6.28 1.52 -13.32
N LYS A 441 -5.54 1.85 -14.38
CA LYS A 441 -5.52 1.08 -15.64
C LYS A 441 -4.81 -0.25 -15.47
N LEU A 442 -3.58 -0.25 -14.95
CA LEU A 442 -2.81 -1.47 -14.72
C LEU A 442 -3.55 -2.44 -13.80
N ALA A 443 -4.13 -1.96 -12.70
CA ALA A 443 -4.95 -2.79 -11.81
C ALA A 443 -6.25 -3.32 -12.44
N ALA A 444 -6.75 -2.70 -13.51
CA ALA A 444 -7.88 -3.21 -14.29
C ALA A 444 -7.42 -4.20 -15.38
N GLU A 445 -6.25 -3.97 -15.99
CA GLU A 445 -5.63 -4.82 -17.00
C GLU A 445 -5.09 -6.12 -16.37
N ASP A 446 -4.48 -6.07 -15.18
CA ASP A 446 -4.13 -7.22 -14.34
C ASP A 446 -5.37 -8.04 -13.97
N LYS A 447 -6.46 -7.37 -13.57
CA LYS A 447 -7.69 -8.04 -13.14
C LYS A 447 -8.47 -8.64 -14.31
N ALA A 448 -8.41 -8.03 -15.49
CA ALA A 448 -8.90 -8.65 -16.73
C ALA A 448 -8.05 -9.89 -17.07
N SER A 449 -6.72 -9.79 -16.99
CA SER A 449 -5.80 -10.92 -17.24
C SER A 449 -6.03 -12.09 -16.28
N GLN A 450 -6.33 -11.82 -15.00
CA GLN A 450 -6.73 -12.84 -14.02
C GLN A 450 -8.05 -13.52 -14.41
N LEU A 451 -9.08 -12.74 -14.77
CA LEU A 451 -10.38 -13.30 -15.19
C LEU A 451 -10.27 -14.11 -16.50
N GLU A 452 -9.39 -13.73 -17.43
CA GLU A 452 -9.09 -14.51 -18.63
C GLU A 452 -8.36 -15.81 -18.27
N GLN A 453 -7.35 -15.78 -17.40
CA GLN A 453 -6.66 -16.98 -16.90
C GLN A 453 -7.60 -17.94 -16.16
N ASP A 454 -8.47 -17.42 -15.28
CA ASP A 454 -9.51 -18.19 -14.60
C ASP A 454 -10.46 -18.82 -15.63
N SER A 455 -10.91 -18.06 -16.64
CA SER A 455 -11.79 -18.58 -17.69
C SER A 455 -11.15 -19.69 -18.53
N HIS A 456 -9.83 -19.60 -18.78
CA HIS A 456 -9.06 -20.65 -19.45
C HIS A 456 -8.82 -21.86 -18.53
N PHE A 457 -8.63 -21.67 -17.23
CA PHE A 457 -8.53 -22.74 -16.24
C PHE A 457 -9.84 -23.54 -16.13
N PHE A 458 -10.99 -22.86 -16.00
CA PHE A 458 -12.29 -23.52 -16.03
C PHE A 458 -12.55 -24.21 -17.39
N SER A 459 -12.27 -23.54 -18.51
CA SER A 459 -12.47 -24.13 -19.86
C SER A 459 -11.59 -25.35 -20.11
N SER A 460 -10.36 -25.39 -19.59
CA SER A 460 -9.48 -26.55 -19.70
C SER A 460 -9.91 -27.70 -18.79
N GLN A 461 -10.39 -27.44 -17.56
CA GLN A 461 -10.99 -28.49 -16.73
C GLN A 461 -12.26 -29.08 -17.35
N PHE A 462 -13.16 -28.25 -17.89
CA PHE A 462 -14.39 -28.73 -18.54
C PHE A 462 -14.17 -29.42 -19.90
N SER A 463 -13.05 -29.20 -20.58
CA SER A 463 -12.71 -29.93 -21.81
C SER A 463 -11.92 -31.22 -21.56
N ALA A 464 -11.36 -31.41 -20.36
CA ALA A 464 -10.73 -32.67 -19.92
C ALA A 464 -11.71 -33.70 -19.33
N SER A 465 -13.02 -33.41 -19.32
CA SER A 465 -14.08 -34.26 -18.77
C SER A 465 -15.13 -34.68 -19.83
N LYS A 466 -14.66 -35.08 -21.02
CA LYS A 466 -15.47 -35.65 -22.12
C LYS A 466 -14.75 -36.81 -22.79
#